data_AF-A0A928E122-F1
#
_entry.id   AF-A0A928E122-F1
#
_cell.length_a   1.000
_cell.length_b   1.000
_cell.length_c   1.000
_cell.angle_alpha   90.00
_cell.angle_beta   90.00
_cell.angle_gamma   90.00
#
_symmetry.space_group_name_H-M   'P 1'
#
loop_
_entity.id
_entity.type
_entity.pdbx_description
1 polymer ?
#
loop_
_entity_poly.entity_id
_entity_poly.type
_entity_poly.pdbx_seq_one_letter_code
_entity_poly.pdbx_strand_id
1 'polypeptide(L)'
;MINYSQLRRRIRNGYHLSDDEELKMFELKNPEELVKMYIQKYLLCKEAELKMLELKNPEELVKIYIQRGHLCVEAQLKMFELENAAELVKIYIQKYIFWDKAEPKLFELENAAELMKMYVQKYELCDEAELKLFEVENAMELVKIYIQRYGLRDKAELKLFELEDATELVKTYIQKYSLYNEAQLKLFELENAAELVKMYIQNYALCGEAQLKMFELENAEELVKMYIQNYALCGEAQLKLFELENAAELVKMYIQEYGLCIKAQQSMYTLLLEKSNNL
;
A
#
# COMPACT_ATOMS: atom_id res chain seq x y z
N MET A 1 -42.39 25.55 14.88
CA MET A 1 -41.19 25.97 14.15
C MET A 1 -40.17 26.45 15.18
N ILE A 2 -39.03 25.77 15.32
CA ILE A 2 -37.97 26.19 16.26
C ILE A 2 -37.30 27.42 15.66
N ASN A 3 -37.07 28.47 16.46
CA ASN A 3 -36.44 29.70 15.98
C ASN A 3 -34.99 29.84 16.47
N TYR A 4 -34.27 30.81 15.90
CA TYR A 4 -32.85 31.08 16.20
C TYR A 4 -32.55 31.17 17.71
N SER A 5 -33.38 31.90 18.46
CA SER A 5 -33.14 32.12 19.90
C SER A 5 -33.31 30.85 20.72
N GLN A 6 -34.23 29.96 20.32
CA GLN A 6 -34.41 28.65 20.94
C GLN A 6 -33.20 27.74 20.71
N LEU A 7 -32.73 27.60 19.46
CA LEU A 7 -31.53 26.79 19.16
C LEU A 7 -30.30 27.35 19.86
N ARG A 8 -30.07 28.67 19.79
CA ARG A 8 -28.92 29.31 20.46
C ARG A 8 -28.89 29.03 21.95
N ARG A 9 -30.03 29.13 22.64
CA ARG A 9 -30.14 28.85 24.07
C ARG A 9 -29.83 27.38 24.38
N ARG A 10 -30.34 26.45 23.57
CA ARG A 10 -30.08 25.01 23.72
C ARG A 10 -28.60 24.68 23.55
N ILE A 11 -27.97 25.14 22.46
CA ILE A 11 -26.54 24.93 22.19
C ILE A 11 -25.67 25.54 23.31
N ARG A 12 -26.02 26.75 23.77
CA ARG A 12 -25.31 27.42 24.88
C ARG A 12 -25.37 26.58 26.16
N ASN A 13 -26.53 26.01 26.46
CA ASN A 13 -26.76 25.16 27.62
C ASN A 13 -26.20 23.73 27.48
N GLY A 14 -25.49 23.42 26.39
CA GLY A 14 -24.87 22.10 26.20
C GLY A 14 -25.87 21.02 25.78
N TYR A 15 -26.90 21.40 25.03
CA TYR A 15 -27.82 20.44 24.45
C TYR A 15 -27.30 19.97 23.08
N HIS A 16 -27.20 18.65 22.90
CA HIS A 16 -26.92 18.01 21.61
C HIS A 16 -28.18 18.02 20.74
N LEU A 17 -28.12 18.59 19.55
CA LEU A 17 -29.28 18.68 18.66
C LEU A 17 -29.58 17.30 18.07
N SER A 18 -30.85 17.02 17.77
CA SER A 18 -31.18 15.89 16.88
C SER A 18 -30.82 16.24 15.44
N ASP A 19 -30.64 15.24 14.57
CA ASP A 19 -30.28 15.44 13.15
C ASP A 19 -31.25 16.42 12.45
N ASP A 20 -32.56 16.29 12.69
CA ASP A 20 -33.58 17.22 12.18
C ASP A 20 -33.39 18.66 12.67
N GLU A 21 -32.91 18.84 13.91
CA GLU A 21 -32.65 20.15 14.49
C GLU A 21 -31.35 20.75 13.99
N GLU A 22 -30.34 19.92 13.73
CA GLU A 22 -29.12 20.34 13.02
C GLU A 22 -29.47 20.84 11.62
N LEU A 23 -30.26 20.10 10.85
CA LEU A 23 -30.68 20.53 9.51
C LEU A 23 -31.48 21.84 9.55
N LYS A 24 -32.43 21.97 10.48
CA LYS A 24 -33.17 23.22 10.70
C LYS A 24 -32.28 24.40 11.09
N MET A 25 -31.14 24.16 11.73
CA MET A 25 -30.17 25.21 12.02
C MET A 25 -29.66 25.88 10.74
N PHE A 26 -29.41 25.10 9.68
CA PHE A 26 -28.94 25.60 8.38
C PHE A 26 -30.01 26.34 7.57
N GLU A 27 -31.29 26.15 7.87
CA GLU A 27 -32.41 26.87 7.24
C GLU A 27 -32.60 28.30 7.79
N LEU A 28 -31.91 28.65 8.87
CA LEU A 28 -32.04 29.97 9.52
C LEU A 28 -31.32 31.07 8.74
N LYS A 29 -31.75 32.31 8.96
CA LYS A 29 -31.05 33.50 8.43
C LYS A 29 -29.72 33.65 9.19
N ASN A 30 -28.60 33.43 8.49
CA ASN A 30 -27.22 33.44 9.00
C ASN A 30 -26.91 32.30 9.99
N PRO A 31 -26.85 31.03 9.51
CA PRO A 31 -26.63 29.87 10.37
C PRO A 31 -25.20 29.77 10.93
N GLU A 32 -24.24 30.50 10.37
CA GLU A 32 -22.80 30.33 10.63
C GLU A 32 -22.42 30.48 12.11
N GLU A 33 -23.01 31.44 12.83
CA GLU A 33 -22.73 31.64 14.27
C GLU A 33 -23.18 30.42 15.08
N LEU A 34 -24.37 29.88 14.77
CA LEU A 34 -24.91 28.72 15.47
C LEU A 34 -24.13 27.45 15.14
N VAL A 35 -23.82 27.25 13.86
CA VAL A 35 -23.00 26.12 13.39
C VAL A 35 -21.66 26.15 14.11
N LYS A 36 -20.96 27.29 14.10
CA LYS A 36 -19.69 27.48 14.79
C LYS A 36 -19.79 27.16 16.29
N MET A 37 -20.82 27.66 16.97
CA MET A 37 -21.07 27.36 18.38
C MET A 37 -21.34 25.87 18.64
N TYR A 38 -22.02 25.20 17.71
CA TYR A 38 -22.38 23.79 17.83
C TYR A 38 -21.17 22.87 17.60
N ILE A 39 -20.43 23.06 16.52
CA ILE A 39 -19.23 22.28 16.17
C ILE A 39 -18.07 22.50 17.17
N GLN A 40 -18.15 23.58 17.95
CA GLN A 40 -17.30 23.80 19.11
C GLN A 40 -17.61 22.88 20.30
N LYS A 41 -18.61 22.00 20.20
CA LYS A 41 -19.01 21.08 21.28
C LYS A 41 -19.36 19.69 20.78
N TYR A 42 -19.98 19.59 19.61
CA TYR A 42 -20.56 18.36 19.08
C TYR A 42 -20.11 18.12 17.64
N LEU A 43 -20.26 16.87 17.18
CA LEU A 43 -20.13 16.52 15.77
C LEU A 43 -21.48 16.75 15.07
N LEU A 44 -21.44 16.90 13.75
CA LEU A 44 -22.62 17.05 12.91
C LEU A 44 -23.02 15.66 12.38
N CYS A 45 -24.31 15.47 12.10
CA CYS A 45 -24.75 14.38 11.24
C CYS A 45 -24.19 14.58 9.81
N LYS A 46 -24.15 13.51 9.01
CA LYS A 46 -23.51 13.52 7.68
C LYS A 46 -24.12 14.58 6.77
N GLU A 47 -25.45 14.67 6.75
CA GLU A 47 -26.18 15.64 5.95
C GLU A 47 -25.88 17.08 6.40
N ALA A 48 -25.70 17.30 7.71
CA ALA A 48 -25.35 18.59 8.27
C ALA A 48 -23.89 19.00 7.97
N GLU A 49 -22.94 18.05 7.89
CA GLU A 49 -21.59 18.32 7.39
C GLU A 49 -21.61 18.86 5.95
N LEU A 50 -22.42 18.24 5.09
CA LEU A 50 -22.58 18.70 3.71
C LEU A 50 -23.20 20.09 3.64
N LYS A 51 -24.17 20.39 4.51
CA LYS A 51 -24.76 21.73 4.61
C LYS A 51 -23.77 22.78 5.11
N MET A 52 -22.87 22.42 6.02
CA MET A 52 -21.78 23.28 6.48
C MET A 52 -20.85 23.69 5.33
N LEU A 53 -20.55 22.77 4.42
CA LEU A 53 -19.70 23.02 3.25
C LEU A 53 -20.37 23.90 2.17
N GLU A 54 -21.69 24.04 2.22
CA GLU A 54 -22.47 24.90 1.31
C GLU A 54 -22.63 26.35 1.82
N LEU A 55 -22.13 26.66 3.03
CA LEU A 55 -22.19 27.99 3.59
C LEU A 55 -21.23 28.95 2.89
N LYS A 56 -21.33 30.26 3.18
CA LYS A 56 -20.52 31.28 2.50
C LYS A 56 -19.03 31.24 2.84
N ASN A 57 -18.69 30.79 4.04
CA ASN A 57 -17.31 30.70 4.53
C ASN A 57 -17.08 29.33 5.18
N PRO A 58 -17.15 28.24 4.41
CA PRO A 58 -17.11 26.88 4.95
C PRO A 58 -15.74 26.55 5.55
N GLU A 59 -14.65 27.15 5.07
CA GLU A 59 -13.28 26.82 5.45
C GLU A 59 -13.02 27.04 6.95
N GLU A 60 -13.49 28.15 7.52
CA GLU A 60 -13.30 28.43 8.95
C GLU A 60 -14.05 27.39 9.80
N LEU A 61 -15.26 27.02 9.38
CA LEU A 61 -16.09 26.03 10.07
C LEU A 61 -15.46 24.64 9.98
N VAL A 62 -14.99 24.24 8.79
CA VAL A 62 -14.28 22.98 8.57
C VAL A 62 -13.02 22.90 9.43
N LYS A 63 -12.21 23.96 9.50
CA LYS A 63 -11.01 24.00 10.38
C LYS A 63 -11.37 23.72 11.84
N ILE A 64 -12.46 24.30 12.34
CA ILE A 64 -12.94 24.08 13.72
C ILE A 64 -13.47 22.66 13.87
N TYR A 65 -14.23 22.16 12.89
CA TYR A 65 -14.82 20.83 12.91
C TYR A 65 -13.75 19.73 12.97
N ILE A 66 -12.72 19.83 12.14
CA ILE A 66 -11.58 18.90 12.09
C ILE A 66 -10.79 18.88 13.40
N GLN A 67 -10.88 19.91 14.25
CA GLN A 67 -10.26 19.81 15.58
C GLN A 67 -10.96 18.79 16.49
N ARG A 68 -12.20 18.41 16.18
CA ARG A 68 -13.03 17.50 16.98
C ARG A 68 -13.32 16.17 16.33
N GLY A 69 -13.57 16.14 15.02
CA GLY A 69 -14.03 14.95 14.35
C GLY A 69 -13.55 14.81 12.93
N HIS A 70 -13.66 13.58 12.44
CA HIS A 70 -13.45 13.24 11.04
C HIS A 70 -14.68 13.67 10.23
N LEU A 71 -14.47 13.99 8.96
CA LEU A 71 -15.55 14.24 8.00
C LEU A 71 -16.04 12.91 7.43
N CYS A 72 -17.33 12.81 7.13
CA CYS A 72 -17.86 11.73 6.31
C CYS A 72 -17.27 11.78 4.89
N VAL A 73 -17.33 10.67 4.15
CA VAL A 73 -16.67 10.55 2.84
C VAL A 73 -17.22 11.58 1.83
N GLU A 74 -18.52 11.84 1.83
CA GLU A 74 -19.13 12.84 0.96
C GLU A 74 -18.65 14.26 1.32
N ALA A 75 -18.48 14.55 2.61
CA ALA A 75 -17.96 15.83 3.08
C ALA A 75 -16.46 15.98 2.80
N GLN A 76 -15.67 14.90 2.89
CA GLN A 76 -14.27 14.90 2.44
C GLN A 76 -14.17 15.23 0.95
N LEU A 77 -14.97 14.57 0.10
CA LEU A 77 -15.00 14.83 -1.34
C LEU A 77 -15.33 16.30 -1.64
N LYS A 78 -16.38 16.84 -1.01
CA LYS A 78 -16.71 18.28 -1.15
C LYS A 78 -15.62 19.21 -0.62
N MET A 79 -14.88 18.82 0.43
CA MET A 79 -13.76 19.63 0.94
C MET A 79 -12.65 19.80 -0.10
N PHE A 80 -12.44 18.82 -0.99
CA PHE A 80 -11.49 18.94 -2.11
C PHE A 80 -11.92 19.95 -3.18
N GLU A 81 -13.20 20.31 -3.22
CA GLU A 81 -13.76 21.27 -4.20
C GLU A 81 -13.69 22.73 -3.71
N LEU A 82 -13.28 22.96 -2.46
CA LEU A 82 -13.17 24.31 -1.89
C LEU A 82 -11.92 25.05 -2.40
N GLU A 83 -11.99 26.37 -2.49
CA GLU A 83 -10.88 27.20 -2.98
C GLU A 83 -9.58 27.01 -2.17
N ASN A 84 -9.69 26.77 -0.85
CA ASN A 84 -8.56 26.52 0.04
C ASN A 84 -8.40 25.04 0.43
N ALA A 85 -8.83 24.11 -0.44
CA ALA A 85 -8.78 22.66 -0.18
C ALA A 85 -7.41 22.20 0.32
N ALA A 86 -6.32 22.66 -0.29
CA ALA A 86 -4.95 22.30 0.08
C ALA A 86 -4.63 22.55 1.56
N GLU A 87 -5.04 23.69 2.11
CA GLU A 87 -4.79 24.03 3.51
C GLU A 87 -5.65 23.17 4.45
N LEU A 88 -6.93 22.96 4.10
CA LEU A 88 -7.84 22.13 4.87
C LEU A 88 -7.38 20.67 4.91
N VAL A 89 -6.97 20.13 3.77
CA VAL A 89 -6.41 18.79 3.63
C VAL A 89 -5.13 18.68 4.47
N LYS A 90 -4.23 19.66 4.42
CA LYS A 90 -3.03 19.66 5.27
C LYS A 90 -3.36 19.56 6.76
N ILE A 91 -4.38 20.28 7.23
CA ILE A 91 -4.88 20.19 8.61
C ILE A 91 -5.53 18.83 8.87
N TYR A 92 -6.27 18.29 7.92
CA TYR A 92 -6.94 17.00 8.03
C TYR A 92 -5.93 15.86 8.20
N ILE A 93 -4.91 15.78 7.35
CA ILE A 93 -3.80 14.80 7.39
C ILE A 93 -3.07 14.82 8.73
N GLN A 94 -3.07 15.96 9.43
CA GLN A 94 -2.45 16.02 10.74
C GLN A 94 -3.15 15.14 11.78
N LYS A 95 -4.43 14.82 11.58
CA LYS A 95 -5.28 14.16 12.57
C LYS A 95 -5.92 12.87 12.07
N TYR A 96 -6.26 12.79 10.79
CA TYR A 96 -7.14 11.75 10.28
C TYR A 96 -6.64 11.19 8.94
N ILE A 97 -6.96 9.92 8.74
CA ILE A 97 -6.88 9.22 7.46
C ILE A 97 -8.09 9.60 6.59
N PHE A 98 -7.90 9.64 5.27
CA PHE A 98 -9.00 9.80 4.32
C PHE A 98 -9.73 8.47 4.12
N TRP A 99 -11.01 8.53 3.76
CA TRP A 99 -11.71 7.35 3.28
C TRP A 99 -11.20 6.98 1.88
N ASP A 100 -11.18 5.68 1.56
CA ASP A 100 -10.64 5.15 0.29
C ASP A 100 -11.16 5.87 -0.96
N LYS A 101 -12.42 6.33 -0.97
CA LYS A 101 -12.99 7.08 -2.12
C LYS A 101 -12.50 8.52 -2.23
N ALA A 102 -12.09 9.11 -1.11
CA ALA A 102 -11.63 10.50 -1.04
C ALA A 102 -10.10 10.60 -1.12
N GLU A 103 -9.38 9.58 -0.65
CA GLU A 103 -7.91 9.58 -0.64
C GLU A 103 -7.28 9.79 -2.03
N PRO A 104 -7.76 9.18 -3.14
CA PRO A 104 -7.24 9.43 -4.48
C PRO A 104 -7.37 10.89 -4.96
N LYS A 105 -8.19 11.72 -4.28
CA LYS A 105 -8.30 13.16 -4.57
C LYS A 105 -7.11 13.96 -4.08
N LEU A 106 -6.28 13.42 -3.18
CA LEU A 106 -5.02 14.05 -2.76
C LEU A 106 -4.09 14.33 -3.95
N PHE A 107 -4.11 13.46 -4.96
CA PHE A 107 -3.30 13.56 -6.17
C PHE A 107 -3.80 14.63 -7.16
N GLU A 108 -5.02 15.14 -6.98
CA GLU A 108 -5.63 16.11 -7.88
C GLU A 108 -5.38 17.57 -7.45
N LEU A 109 -4.77 17.78 -6.27
CA LEU A 109 -4.45 19.10 -5.75
C LEU A 109 -3.14 19.64 -6.33
N GLU A 110 -3.06 20.97 -6.51
CA GLU A 110 -1.85 21.63 -7.04
C GLU A 110 -0.58 21.36 -6.22
N ASN A 111 -0.72 21.12 -4.92
CA ASN A 111 0.37 20.78 -4.00
C ASN A 111 0.38 19.29 -3.60
N ALA A 112 -0.15 18.41 -4.45
CA ALA A 112 -0.24 16.96 -4.21
C ALA A 112 1.07 16.36 -3.70
N ALA A 113 2.22 16.70 -4.30
CA ALA A 113 3.51 16.16 -3.88
C ALA A 113 3.85 16.42 -2.39
N GLU A 114 3.61 17.64 -1.88
CA GLU A 114 3.85 17.96 -0.47
C GLU A 114 2.86 17.22 0.44
N LEU A 115 1.58 17.24 0.08
CA LEU A 115 0.52 16.61 0.84
C LEU A 115 0.70 15.09 0.90
N MET A 116 1.06 14.45 -0.20
CA MET A 116 1.34 13.02 -0.27
C MET A 116 2.55 12.66 0.58
N LYS A 117 3.64 13.44 0.56
CA LYS A 117 4.77 13.23 1.47
C LYS A 117 4.34 13.25 2.93
N MET A 118 3.48 14.21 3.31
CA MET A 118 2.94 14.27 4.68
C MET A 118 2.04 13.08 5.00
N TYR A 119 1.23 12.64 4.03
CA TYR A 119 0.23 11.60 4.20
C TYR A 119 0.87 10.22 4.35
N VAL A 120 1.75 9.83 3.42
CA VAL A 120 2.46 8.55 3.43
C VAL A 120 3.49 8.43 4.55
N GLN A 121 3.78 9.52 5.26
CA GLN A 121 4.51 9.48 6.52
C GLN A 121 3.63 9.13 7.73
N LYS A 122 2.33 8.91 7.54
CA LYS A 122 1.39 8.63 8.64
C LYS A 122 0.44 7.49 8.35
N TYR A 123 0.01 7.36 7.10
CA TYR A 123 -1.05 6.46 6.71
C TYR A 123 -0.61 5.62 5.51
N GLU A 124 -1.03 4.36 5.53
CA GLU A 124 -0.96 3.45 4.38
C GLU A 124 -2.02 3.87 3.35
N LEU A 125 -1.72 3.68 2.06
CA LEU A 125 -2.62 4.07 0.97
C LEU A 125 -3.65 2.97 0.69
N CYS A 126 -4.84 3.36 0.23
CA CYS A 126 -5.82 2.49 -0.40
C CYS A 126 -5.31 2.02 -1.78
N ASP A 127 -5.91 0.96 -2.34
CA ASP A 127 -5.49 0.36 -3.62
C ASP A 127 -5.36 1.40 -4.74
N GLU A 128 -6.37 2.26 -4.87
CA GLU A 128 -6.43 3.24 -5.94
C GLU A 128 -5.39 4.35 -5.75
N ALA A 129 -5.23 4.84 -4.52
CA ALA A 129 -4.26 5.87 -4.19
C ALA A 129 -2.82 5.35 -4.33
N GLU A 130 -2.57 4.10 -3.99
CA GLU A 130 -1.26 3.47 -4.16
C GLU A 130 -0.88 3.36 -5.64
N LEU A 131 -1.83 3.02 -6.52
CA LEU A 131 -1.58 3.04 -7.96
C LEU A 131 -1.30 4.44 -8.50
N LYS A 132 -2.07 5.45 -8.05
CA LYS A 132 -1.82 6.86 -8.41
C LYS A 132 -0.44 7.36 -7.98
N LEU A 133 0.17 6.77 -6.96
CA LEU A 133 1.54 7.07 -6.54
C LEU A 133 2.57 6.91 -7.68
N PHE A 134 2.30 6.01 -8.62
CA PHE A 134 3.16 5.72 -9.77
C PHE A 134 2.87 6.61 -10.99
N GLU A 135 1.79 7.40 -10.97
CA GLU A 135 1.32 8.19 -12.11
C GLU A 135 1.74 9.66 -12.03
N VAL A 136 2.33 10.09 -10.91
CA VAL A 136 2.75 11.48 -10.69
C VAL A 136 4.20 11.74 -11.08
N GLU A 137 4.52 12.98 -11.45
CA GLU A 137 5.85 13.39 -11.94
C GLU A 137 6.99 13.05 -10.96
N ASN A 138 6.71 13.06 -9.65
CA ASN A 138 7.68 12.73 -8.61
C ASN A 138 7.48 11.32 -8.00
N ALA A 139 6.91 10.39 -8.78
CA ALA A 139 6.61 9.01 -8.35
C ALA A 139 7.79 8.33 -7.66
N MET A 140 8.99 8.38 -8.24
CA MET A 140 10.20 7.75 -7.68
C MET A 140 10.48 8.18 -6.24
N GLU A 141 10.38 9.47 -5.94
CA GLU A 141 10.63 9.98 -4.59
C GLU A 141 9.52 9.56 -3.62
N LEU A 142 8.25 9.65 -4.05
CA LEU A 142 7.11 9.32 -3.21
C LEU A 142 7.03 7.82 -2.91
N VAL A 143 7.22 6.97 -3.92
CA VAL A 143 7.31 5.51 -3.78
C VAL A 143 8.42 5.16 -2.81
N LYS A 144 9.61 5.77 -2.96
CA LYS A 144 10.73 5.56 -2.02
C LYS A 144 10.36 5.87 -0.57
N ILE A 145 9.64 6.97 -0.32
CA ILE A 145 9.20 7.33 1.04
C ILE A 145 8.15 6.33 1.54
N TYR A 146 7.21 5.93 0.68
CA TYR A 146 6.14 5.00 1.03
C TYR A 146 6.68 3.62 1.41
N ILE A 147 7.53 3.02 0.56
CA ILE A 147 8.14 1.70 0.78
C ILE A 147 9.15 1.68 1.93
N GLN A 148 9.48 2.82 2.54
CA GLN A 148 10.24 2.80 3.78
C GLN A 148 9.38 2.38 4.98
N ARG A 149 8.06 2.41 4.85
CA ARG A 149 7.10 2.24 5.95
C ARG A 149 6.04 1.18 5.67
N TYR A 150 5.57 1.09 4.42
CA TYR A 150 4.46 0.22 4.03
C TYR A 150 4.86 -0.70 2.89
N GLY A 151 4.27 -1.90 2.87
CA GLY A 151 4.35 -2.78 1.71
C GLY A 151 3.46 -2.24 0.59
N LEU A 152 3.73 -2.66 -0.64
CA LEU A 152 2.89 -2.39 -1.80
C LEU A 152 1.90 -3.54 -1.96
N ARG A 153 0.71 -3.24 -2.47
CA ARG A 153 -0.27 -4.26 -2.84
C ARG A 153 0.06 -4.79 -4.23
N ASP A 154 -0.44 -5.98 -4.57
CA ASP A 154 -0.01 -6.76 -5.75
C ASP A 154 0.11 -5.92 -7.04
N LYS A 155 -0.92 -5.14 -7.38
CA LYS A 155 -0.87 -4.32 -8.61
C LYS A 155 0.18 -3.21 -8.56
N ALA A 156 0.38 -2.60 -7.39
CA ALA A 156 1.38 -1.56 -7.19
C ALA A 156 2.81 -2.14 -7.15
N GLU A 157 2.98 -3.37 -6.67
CA GLU A 157 4.25 -4.08 -6.79
C GLU A 157 4.67 -4.24 -8.25
N LEU A 158 3.75 -4.56 -9.18
CA LEU A 158 4.09 -4.58 -10.61
C LEU A 158 4.51 -3.20 -11.12
N LYS A 159 3.80 -2.15 -10.70
CA LYS A 159 4.13 -0.78 -11.09
C LYS A 159 5.52 -0.37 -10.65
N LEU A 160 6.04 -0.93 -9.55
CA LEU A 160 7.42 -0.73 -9.12
C LEU A 160 8.43 -1.09 -10.21
N PHE A 161 8.19 -2.17 -10.96
CA PHE A 161 9.07 -2.64 -12.03
C PHE A 161 8.90 -1.87 -13.34
N GLU A 162 7.83 -1.08 -13.49
CA GLU A 162 7.58 -0.25 -14.67
C GLU A 162 8.28 1.12 -14.59
N LEU A 163 8.79 1.50 -13.41
CA LEU A 163 9.49 2.77 -13.22
C LEU A 163 10.87 2.75 -13.92
N GLU A 164 11.24 3.90 -14.48
CA GLU A 164 12.60 4.11 -14.96
C GLU A 164 13.58 3.99 -13.78
N ASP A 165 14.67 3.25 -13.97
CA ASP A 165 15.66 2.96 -12.92
C ASP A 165 15.07 2.29 -11.65
N ALA A 166 14.08 1.42 -11.81
CA ALA A 166 13.39 0.70 -10.73
C ALA A 166 14.32 -0.09 -9.79
N THR A 167 15.52 -0.48 -10.25
CA THR A 167 16.45 -1.35 -9.53
C THR A 167 16.70 -0.94 -8.08
N GLU A 168 16.97 0.34 -7.82
CA GLU A 168 17.26 0.81 -6.45
C GLU A 168 16.03 0.80 -5.55
N LEU A 169 14.83 1.04 -6.11
CA LEU A 169 13.59 0.92 -5.35
C LEU A 169 13.24 -0.53 -5.08
N VAL A 170 13.40 -1.41 -6.05
CA VAL A 170 13.23 -2.87 -5.88
C VAL A 170 14.18 -3.38 -4.80
N LYS A 171 15.48 -3.00 -4.84
CA LYS A 171 16.45 -3.33 -3.78
C LYS A 171 15.96 -2.88 -2.40
N THR A 172 15.47 -1.65 -2.31
CA THR A 172 14.93 -1.10 -1.05
C THR A 172 13.70 -1.87 -0.57
N TYR A 173 12.82 -2.26 -1.50
CA TYR A 173 11.58 -2.97 -1.20
C TYR A 173 11.86 -4.38 -0.67
N ILE A 174 12.67 -5.17 -1.39
CA ILE A 174 12.98 -6.57 -1.05
C ILE A 174 13.88 -6.74 0.18
N GLN A 175 14.36 -5.63 0.76
CA GLN A 175 15.01 -5.66 2.09
C GLN A 175 14.00 -5.66 3.24
N LYS A 176 12.73 -5.34 2.96
CA LYS A 176 11.69 -5.14 3.99
C LYS A 176 10.44 -5.95 3.76
N TYR A 177 10.08 -6.18 2.50
CA TYR A 177 8.84 -6.83 2.11
C TYR A 177 9.11 -7.94 1.11
N SER A 178 8.38 -9.05 1.26
CA SER A 178 8.31 -10.09 0.24
C SER A 178 7.52 -9.58 -0.95
N LEU A 179 7.87 -10.04 -2.15
CA LEU A 179 7.10 -9.78 -3.35
C LEU A 179 6.01 -10.83 -3.50
N TYR A 180 4.87 -10.44 -4.05
CA TYR A 180 3.87 -11.40 -4.48
C TYR A 180 4.36 -12.16 -5.74
N ASN A 181 3.71 -13.28 -6.07
CA ASN A 181 4.26 -14.28 -7.01
C ASN A 181 4.64 -13.70 -8.39
N GLU A 182 3.76 -12.93 -9.02
CA GLU A 182 4.03 -12.38 -10.35
C GLU A 182 5.08 -11.27 -10.32
N ALA A 183 5.15 -10.48 -9.24
CA ALA A 183 6.25 -9.53 -9.04
C ALA A 183 7.60 -10.21 -8.81
N GLN A 184 7.64 -11.39 -8.19
CA GLN A 184 8.87 -12.17 -8.12
C GLN A 184 9.38 -12.54 -9.51
N LEU A 185 8.50 -12.84 -10.47
CA LEU A 185 8.91 -13.13 -11.84
C LEU A 185 9.51 -11.90 -12.53
N LYS A 186 9.00 -10.70 -12.21
CA LYS A 186 9.57 -9.43 -12.71
C LYS A 186 11.00 -9.17 -12.24
N LEU A 187 11.43 -9.72 -11.10
CA LEU A 187 12.85 -9.67 -10.70
C LEU A 187 13.79 -10.27 -11.74
N PHE A 188 13.35 -11.32 -12.45
CA PHE A 188 14.16 -12.03 -13.44
C PHE A 188 14.24 -11.31 -14.78
N GLU A 189 13.41 -10.28 -15.01
CA GLU A 189 13.41 -9.47 -16.22
C GLU A 189 14.40 -8.30 -16.15
N LEU A 190 14.92 -7.98 -14.96
CA LEU A 190 15.87 -6.88 -14.75
C LEU A 190 17.31 -7.31 -15.10
N GLU A 191 18.11 -6.37 -15.62
CA GLU A 191 19.49 -6.65 -16.04
C GLU A 191 20.38 -7.21 -14.91
N ASN A 192 20.09 -6.83 -13.65
CA ASN A 192 20.80 -7.31 -12.47
C ASN A 192 20.02 -8.37 -11.68
N ALA A 193 19.18 -9.16 -12.35
CA ALA A 193 18.35 -10.22 -11.77
C ALA A 193 19.10 -11.11 -10.77
N ALA A 194 20.28 -11.60 -11.13
CA ALA A 194 21.10 -12.46 -10.27
C ALA A 194 21.42 -11.85 -8.90
N GLU A 195 21.75 -10.56 -8.85
CA GLU A 195 22.02 -9.84 -7.61
C GLU A 195 20.73 -9.66 -6.80
N LEU A 196 19.64 -9.26 -7.44
CA LEU A 196 18.36 -9.02 -6.78
C LEU A 196 17.74 -10.30 -6.23
N VAL A 197 17.77 -11.38 -6.99
CA VAL A 197 17.31 -12.71 -6.54
C VAL A 197 18.15 -13.16 -5.35
N LYS A 198 19.48 -12.99 -5.40
CA LYS A 198 20.36 -13.28 -4.26
C LYS A 198 19.97 -12.50 -3.01
N MET A 199 19.64 -11.21 -3.14
CA MET A 199 19.16 -10.39 -2.02
C MET A 199 17.80 -10.86 -1.52
N TYR A 200 16.89 -11.23 -2.42
CA TYR A 200 15.55 -11.70 -2.07
C TYR A 200 15.60 -12.98 -1.25
N ILE A 201 16.38 -13.98 -1.70
CA ILE A 201 16.50 -15.29 -1.04
C ILE A 201 17.24 -15.24 0.31
N GLN A 202 17.83 -14.12 0.68
CA GLN A 202 18.36 -13.93 2.04
C GLN A 202 17.25 -13.70 3.06
N ASN A 203 16.08 -13.25 2.62
CA ASN A 203 14.99 -12.83 3.49
C ASN A 203 13.67 -13.59 3.21
N TYR A 204 13.44 -14.01 1.96
CA TYR A 204 12.16 -14.56 1.52
C TYR A 204 12.32 -15.79 0.61
N ALA A 205 11.37 -16.72 0.72
CA ALA A 205 11.26 -17.85 -0.19
C ALA A 205 10.70 -17.43 -1.55
N LEU A 206 11.16 -18.07 -2.62
CA LEU A 206 10.66 -17.89 -3.97
C LEU A 206 9.40 -18.75 -4.19
N CYS A 207 8.44 -18.22 -4.93
CA CYS A 207 7.30 -18.97 -5.44
C CYS A 207 7.79 -20.07 -6.40
N GLY A 208 6.97 -21.09 -6.64
CA GLY A 208 7.39 -22.26 -7.43
C GLY A 208 7.92 -21.90 -8.83
N GLU A 209 7.27 -20.97 -9.52
CA GLU A 209 7.69 -20.52 -10.85
C GLU A 209 9.00 -19.70 -10.79
N ALA A 210 9.13 -18.82 -9.80
CA ALA A 210 10.36 -18.07 -9.57
C ALA A 210 11.54 -18.97 -9.20
N GLN A 211 11.31 -20.06 -8.48
CA GLN A 211 12.34 -21.07 -8.24
C GLN A 211 12.82 -21.70 -9.55
N LEU A 212 11.92 -22.00 -10.49
CA LEU A 212 12.33 -22.53 -11.79
C LEU A 212 13.13 -21.50 -12.60
N LYS A 213 12.72 -20.23 -12.58
CA LYS A 213 13.47 -19.14 -13.22
C LYS A 213 14.87 -18.94 -12.65
N MET A 214 15.08 -19.20 -11.36
CA MET A 214 16.41 -19.18 -10.76
C MET A 214 17.38 -20.16 -11.40
N PHE A 215 16.92 -21.30 -11.94
CA PHE A 215 17.79 -22.26 -12.65
C PHE A 215 18.19 -21.79 -14.05
N GLU A 216 17.53 -20.76 -14.60
CA GLU A 216 17.84 -20.21 -15.92
C GLU A 216 18.94 -19.12 -15.88
N LEU A 217 19.31 -18.66 -14.67
CA LEU A 217 20.35 -17.64 -14.49
C LEU A 217 21.76 -18.24 -14.63
N GLU A 218 22.70 -17.46 -15.14
CA GLU A 218 24.10 -17.91 -15.35
C GLU A 218 24.77 -18.36 -14.04
N ASN A 219 24.38 -17.78 -12.90
CA ASN A 219 24.88 -18.14 -11.57
C ASN A 219 23.93 -19.06 -10.78
N ALA A 220 23.09 -19.83 -11.47
CA ALA A 220 22.08 -20.71 -10.86
C ALA A 220 22.64 -21.59 -9.73
N GLU A 221 23.82 -22.18 -9.90
CA GLU A 221 24.41 -23.06 -8.89
C GLU A 221 24.64 -22.38 -7.53
N GLU A 222 25.13 -21.12 -7.54
CA GLU A 222 25.35 -20.35 -6.31
C GLU A 222 24.01 -19.98 -5.66
N LEU A 223 23.04 -19.54 -6.46
CA LEU A 223 21.72 -19.14 -5.99
C LEU A 223 20.95 -20.33 -5.41
N VAL A 224 20.95 -21.47 -6.10
CA VAL A 224 20.32 -22.70 -5.64
C VAL A 224 20.96 -23.18 -4.34
N LYS A 225 22.29 -23.17 -4.24
CA LYS A 225 23.00 -23.52 -3.00
C LYS A 225 22.56 -22.63 -1.84
N MET A 226 22.50 -21.32 -2.06
CA MET A 226 22.02 -20.36 -1.06
C MET A 226 20.54 -20.58 -0.72
N TYR A 227 19.71 -20.90 -1.70
CA TYR A 227 18.29 -21.16 -1.49
C TYR A 227 18.09 -22.39 -0.61
N ILE A 228 18.78 -23.51 -0.90
CA ILE A 228 18.71 -24.75 -0.11
C ILE A 228 19.16 -24.54 1.34
N GLN A 229 20.05 -23.59 1.61
CA GLN A 229 20.47 -23.30 2.99
C GLN A 229 19.36 -22.64 3.82
N ASN A 230 18.34 -22.06 3.18
CA ASN A 230 17.31 -21.27 3.83
C ASN A 230 15.90 -21.83 3.63
N TYR A 231 15.63 -22.46 2.48
CA TYR A 231 14.29 -22.84 2.04
C TYR A 231 14.27 -24.17 1.27
N ALA A 232 13.13 -24.86 1.35
CA ALA A 232 12.87 -26.06 0.58
C ALA A 232 12.48 -25.72 -0.88
N LEU A 233 12.93 -26.55 -1.82
CA LEU A 233 12.58 -26.45 -3.24
C LEU A 233 11.23 -27.11 -3.50
N CYS A 234 10.45 -26.52 -4.40
CA CYS A 234 9.23 -27.10 -4.91
C CYS A 234 9.55 -28.39 -5.70
N GLY A 235 8.56 -29.28 -5.86
CA GLY A 235 8.80 -30.59 -6.48
C GLY A 235 9.39 -30.53 -7.89
N GLU A 236 9.01 -29.52 -8.68
CA GLU A 236 9.57 -29.32 -10.03
C GLU A 236 10.99 -28.75 -9.99
N ALA A 237 11.27 -27.80 -9.10
CA ALA A 237 12.62 -27.28 -8.88
C ALA A 237 13.59 -28.34 -8.35
N GLN A 238 13.11 -29.31 -7.57
CA GLN A 238 13.91 -30.48 -7.17
C GLN A 238 14.35 -31.33 -8.36
N LEU A 239 13.53 -31.42 -9.43
CA LEU A 239 13.92 -32.12 -10.65
C LEU A 239 15.00 -31.36 -11.41
N LYS A 240 14.94 -30.02 -11.40
CA LYS A 240 15.94 -29.15 -12.02
C LYS A 240 17.33 -29.26 -11.38
N LEU A 241 17.43 -29.68 -10.11
CA LEU A 241 18.72 -29.95 -9.48
C LEU A 241 19.58 -30.97 -10.24
N PHE A 242 18.95 -31.97 -10.87
CA PHE A 242 19.68 -33.02 -11.59
C PHE A 242 20.25 -32.54 -12.94
N GLU A 243 19.85 -31.36 -13.41
CA GLU A 243 20.30 -30.77 -14.67
C GLU A 243 21.55 -29.88 -14.51
N LEU A 244 21.91 -29.50 -13.28
CA LEU A 244 23.08 -28.66 -12.99
C LEU A 244 24.39 -29.46 -13.07
N GLU A 245 25.50 -28.80 -13.40
CA GLU A 245 26.81 -29.47 -13.51
C GLU A 245 27.26 -30.02 -12.16
N ASN A 246 27.04 -29.27 -11.08
CA ASN A 246 27.35 -29.67 -9.70
C ASN A 246 26.22 -30.45 -8.99
N ALA A 247 25.27 -31.03 -9.75
CA ALA A 247 24.07 -31.68 -9.23
C ALA A 247 24.31 -32.62 -8.03
N ALA A 248 25.38 -33.42 -8.05
CA ALA A 248 25.66 -34.38 -6.98
C ALA A 248 25.89 -33.72 -5.61
N GLU A 249 26.56 -32.57 -5.57
CA GLU A 249 26.77 -31.81 -4.33
C GLU A 249 25.45 -31.20 -3.85
N LEU A 250 24.72 -30.52 -4.73
CA LEU A 250 23.47 -29.84 -4.38
C LEU A 250 22.37 -30.81 -3.97
N VAL A 251 22.21 -31.94 -4.65
CA VAL A 251 21.23 -32.99 -4.29
C VAL A 251 21.56 -33.58 -2.93
N LYS A 252 22.84 -33.86 -2.66
CA LYS A 252 23.26 -34.35 -1.34
C LYS A 252 22.93 -33.34 -0.25
N MET A 253 23.26 -32.06 -0.46
CA MET A 253 22.93 -30.98 0.45
C MET A 253 21.42 -30.91 0.69
N TYR A 254 20.62 -30.95 -0.37
CA TYR A 254 19.16 -30.88 -0.27
C TYR A 254 18.54 -32.06 0.50
N ILE A 255 19.04 -33.28 0.27
CA ILE A 255 18.58 -34.47 1.00
C ILE A 255 18.90 -34.36 2.49
N GLN A 256 20.06 -33.80 2.84
CA GLN A 256 20.47 -33.62 4.23
C GLN A 256 19.56 -32.65 4.99
N GLU A 257 19.05 -31.62 4.33
CA GLU A 257 18.21 -30.60 4.95
C GLU A 257 16.71 -30.91 4.90
N TYR A 258 16.19 -31.39 3.76
CA TYR A 258 14.73 -31.46 3.54
C TYR A 258 14.21 -32.83 3.05
N GLY A 259 15.04 -33.60 2.35
CA GLY A 259 14.62 -34.81 1.66
C GLY A 259 13.91 -34.55 0.31
N LEU A 260 13.98 -35.53 -0.60
CA LEU A 260 13.39 -35.43 -1.94
C LEU A 260 11.92 -35.83 -1.95
N CYS A 261 11.13 -35.18 -2.81
CA CYS A 261 9.79 -35.64 -3.15
C CYS A 261 9.83 -36.95 -3.96
N ILE A 262 8.72 -37.70 -3.98
CA ILE A 262 8.64 -39.03 -4.62
C ILE A 262 9.07 -38.97 -6.09
N LYS A 263 8.64 -37.95 -6.84
CA LYS A 263 9.03 -37.79 -8.26
C LYS A 263 10.54 -37.60 -8.43
N ALA A 264 11.16 -36.80 -7.56
CA ALA A 264 12.61 -36.59 -7.59
C ALA A 264 13.39 -37.82 -7.13
N GLN A 265 12.87 -38.58 -6.16
CA GLN A 265 13.46 -39.87 -5.76
C GLN A 265 13.46 -40.88 -6.92
N GLN A 266 12.35 -40.98 -7.66
CA GLN A 266 12.23 -41.86 -8.84
C GLN A 266 13.19 -41.44 -9.96
N SER A 267 13.32 -40.13 -10.20
CA SER A 267 14.24 -39.59 -11.20
C SER A 267 15.70 -39.89 -10.84
N MET A 268 16.07 -39.70 -9.57
CA MET A 268 17.40 -40.06 -9.06
C MET A 268 17.71 -41.55 -9.24
N TYR A 269 16.75 -42.44 -8.91
CA TYR A 269 16.93 -43.88 -9.07
C TYR A 269 17.15 -44.27 -10.54
N THR A 270 16.41 -43.65 -11.46
CA THR A 270 16.54 -43.90 -12.90
C THR A 270 17.93 -43.49 -13.41
N LEU A 271 18.40 -42.30 -13.04
CA LEU A 271 19.73 -41.81 -13.41
C LEU A 271 20.87 -42.69 -12.88
N LEU A 272 20.71 -43.24 -11.67
CA LEU A 272 21.69 -44.17 -11.09
C LEU A 272 21.74 -45.50 -11.87
N LEU A 273 20.58 -46.04 -12.26
CA LEU A 273 20.52 -47.26 -13.06
C LEU A 273 21.16 -47.10 -14.44
N GLU A 274 20.89 -45.97 -15.12
CA GLU A 274 21.49 -45.66 -16.43
C GLU A 274 23.01 -45.56 -16.36
N LYS A 275 23.55 -44.94 -15.31
CA LYS A 275 25.01 -44.88 -15.10
C LYS A 275 25.61 -46.25 -14.78
N SER A 276 24.92 -47.10 -14.01
CA SER A 276 25.40 -48.45 -13.70
C SER A 276 25.41 -49.41 -14.90
N ASN A 277 24.57 -49.16 -15.91
CA ASN A 277 24.49 -49.98 -17.12
C ASN A 277 25.46 -49.55 -18.24
N ASN A 278 26.14 -48.40 -18.07
CA ASN A 278 27.10 -47.84 -19.03
C ASN A 278 28.58 -47.98 -18.56
N LEU A 279 28.82 -48.72 -17.47
CA LEU A 279 30.13 -49.09 -16.91
C LEU A 279 30.39 -50.57 -17.12
#